data_AF-A0A2D0W0U8-F1
#
_entry.id   AF-A0A2D0W0U8-F1
#
_cell.length_a   1.000
_cell.length_b   1.000
_cell.length_c   1.000
_cell.angle_alpha   90.00
_cell.angle_beta   90.00
_cell.angle_gamma   90.00
#
_symmetry.space_group_name_H-M   'P 1'
#
loop_
_entity.id
_entity.type
_entity.pdbx_description
1 polymer ?
#
loop_
_entity_poly.entity_id
_entity_poly.type
_entity_poly.pdbx_seq_one_letter_code
_entity_poly.pdbx_strand_id
1 'polypeptide(L)'
;GVSEQMIGFVKKQIKESGVDYVDVDTKDLTTRFANDVIASCAFGLKVNSHDDRNNQFYNVGYETATSGFKRILIFFGYTCFPAIMK
;
A
#
# COMPACT_ATOMS: atom_id res chain seq x y z
N GLY A 1 -1.32 1.04 14.23
CA GLY A 1 -1.11 0.09 13.12
C GLY A 1 -1.28 0.80 11.80
N VAL A 2 -1.25 0.07 10.67
CA VAL A 2 -1.38 0.67 9.33
C VAL A 2 -2.70 1.44 9.16
N SER A 3 -3.79 0.96 9.77
CA SER A 3 -5.09 1.65 9.80
C SER A 3 -5.03 3.04 10.45
N GLU A 4 -4.30 3.17 11.56
CA GLU A 4 -4.11 4.45 12.26
C GLU A 4 -3.35 5.47 11.42
N GLN A 5 -2.42 5.01 10.58
CA GLN A 5 -1.68 5.90 9.67
C GLN A 5 -2.61 6.49 8.60
N MET A 6 -3.47 5.66 8.00
CA MET A 6 -4.47 6.13 7.03
C MET A 6 -5.47 7.10 7.66
N ILE A 7 -6.02 6.76 8.83
CA ILE A 7 -6.97 7.62 9.55
C ILE A 7 -6.31 8.95 9.94
N GLY A 8 -5.08 8.90 10.43
CA GLY A 8 -4.29 10.09 10.78
C GLY A 8 -4.08 11.00 9.58
N PHE A 9 -3.74 10.43 8.42
CA PHE A 9 -3.59 11.16 7.17
C PHE A 9 -4.90 11.85 6.72
N VAL A 10 -6.02 11.11 6.70
CA VAL A 10 -7.33 11.68 6.29
C VAL A 10 -7.76 12.79 7.26
N LYS A 11 -7.63 12.58 8.58
CA LYS A 11 -7.94 13.62 9.58
C LYS A 11 -7.08 14.88 9.41
N LYS A 12 -5.80 14.70 9.08
CA LYS A 12 -4.88 15.81 8.80
C LYS A 12 -5.36 16.60 7.57
N GLN A 13 -5.73 15.92 6.48
CA GLN A 13 -6.25 16.59 5.28
C GLN A 13 -7.57 17.34 5.52
N ILE A 14 -8.51 16.75 6.28
CA ILE A 14 -9.75 17.44 6.67
C ILE A 14 -9.41 18.72 7.45
N LYS A 15 -8.54 18.63 8.45
CA LYS A 15 -8.11 19.79 9.25
C LYS A 15 -7.45 20.89 8.41
N GLU A 16 -6.66 20.52 7.41
CA GLU A 16 -5.97 21.46 6.51
C GLU A 16 -6.91 22.08 5.47
N SER A 17 -8.00 21.40 5.10
CA SER A 17 -8.98 21.89 4.12
C SER A 17 -9.86 23.04 4.64
N GLY A 18 -9.98 23.19 5.96
CA GLY A 18 -10.85 24.20 6.59
C GLY A 18 -12.35 23.89 6.52
N VAL A 19 -12.74 22.71 6.03
CA VAL A 19 -14.11 22.20 5.97
C VAL A 19 -14.17 20.78 6.56
N ASP A 20 -15.37 20.29 6.88
CA ASP A 20 -15.56 18.98 7.57
C ASP A 20 -15.43 17.75 6.65
N TYR A 21 -15.03 17.93 5.39
CA TYR A 21 -14.89 16.86 4.41
C TYR A 21 -13.68 17.08 3.50
N VAL A 22 -13.22 16.02 2.84
CA VAL A 22 -12.18 16.11 1.81
C VAL A 22 -12.50 15.13 0.69
N ASP A 23 -12.30 15.55 -0.55
CA ASP A 23 -12.37 14.66 -1.70
C ASP A 23 -11.09 13.82 -1.76
N VAL A 24 -11.26 12.50 -1.86
CA VAL A 24 -10.14 11.54 -1.86
C VAL A 24 -10.21 10.64 -3.06
N ASP A 25 -9.07 10.46 -3.74
CA ASP A 25 -8.91 9.38 -4.70
C ASP A 25 -8.89 8.05 -3.94
N THR A 26 -10.01 7.34 -4.00
CA THR A 26 -10.19 6.06 -3.30
C THR A 26 -9.23 5.00 -3.81
N LYS A 27 -8.82 5.05 -5.09
CA LYS A 27 -7.86 4.09 -5.64
C LYS A 27 -6.49 4.32 -5.01
N ASP A 28 -5.98 5.55 -5.06
CA ASP A 28 -4.67 5.88 -4.47
C ASP A 28 -4.63 5.65 -2.95
N LEU A 29 -5.70 6.02 -2.24
CA LEU A 29 -5.79 5.80 -0.80
C LEU A 29 -5.74 4.29 -0.46
N THR A 30 -6.55 3.48 -1.13
CA THR A 30 -6.63 2.04 -0.83
C THR A 30 -5.41 1.27 -1.29
N THR A 31 -4.78 1.63 -2.41
CA THR A 31 -3.55 0.96 -2.87
C THR A 31 -2.37 1.23 -1.94
N ARG A 32 -2.23 2.47 -1.43
CA ARG A 32 -1.19 2.82 -0.43
C ARG A 32 -1.40 2.06 0.88
N PHE A 33 -2.64 2.00 1.35
CA PHE A 33 -3.00 1.23 2.53
C PHE A 33 -2.68 -0.27 2.37
N ALA A 34 -3.12 -0.89 1.26
CA ALA A 34 -2.87 -2.30 0.99
C ALA A 34 -1.37 -2.61 0.88
N ASN A 35 -0.60 -1.73 0.24
CA ASN A 35 0.85 -1.85 0.16
C ASN A 35 1.52 -1.81 1.54
N ASP A 36 1.13 -0.89 2.42
CA ASP A 36 1.69 -0.80 3.77
C ASP A 36 1.33 -2.02 4.63
N VAL A 37 0.13 -2.58 4.45
CA VAL A 37 -0.27 -3.86 5.07
C VAL A 37 0.63 -5.00 4.59
N ILE A 38 0.85 -5.11 3.27
CA ILE A 38 1.74 -6.13 2.69
C ILE A 38 3.18 -5.95 3.21
N ALA A 39 3.69 -4.72 3.21
CA ALA A 39 5.03 -4.40 3.72
C ALA A 39 5.18 -4.84 5.18
N SER A 40 4.20 -4.51 6.02
CA SER A 40 4.21 -4.84 7.44
C SER A 40 4.06 -6.34 7.69
N CYS A 41 3.14 -7.02 7.02
CA CYS A 41 2.81 -8.41 7.31
C CYS A 41 3.72 -9.42 6.60
N ALA A 42 4.04 -9.20 5.32
CA ALA A 42 4.84 -10.14 4.52
C ALA A 42 6.35 -9.91 4.66
N PHE A 43 6.78 -8.67 4.91
CA PHE A 43 8.20 -8.29 4.96
C PHE A 43 8.64 -7.75 6.32
N GLY A 44 7.73 -7.53 7.27
CA GLY A 44 8.06 -6.94 8.57
C GLY A 44 8.52 -5.48 8.48
N LEU A 45 8.27 -4.81 7.35
CA LEU A 45 8.72 -3.45 7.10
C LEU A 45 7.68 -2.44 7.59
N LYS A 46 8.14 -1.45 8.34
CA LYS A 46 7.31 -0.31 8.72
C LYS A 46 7.34 0.74 7.61
N VAL A 47 6.27 0.81 6.84
CA VAL A 47 6.10 1.76 5.74
C VAL A 47 4.93 2.70 6.07
N ASN A 48 4.98 3.93 5.55
CA ASN A 48 3.88 4.89 5.61
C ASN A 48 3.73 5.60 4.26
N SER A 49 3.10 4.92 3.31
CA SER A 49 2.96 5.39 1.93
C SER A 49 1.99 6.56 1.79
N HIS A 50 1.17 6.86 2.81
CA HIS A 50 0.27 8.01 2.78
C HIS A 50 1.00 9.34 3.01
N ASP A 51 1.92 9.36 3.99
CA ASP A 51 2.69 10.56 4.34
C ASP A 51 3.92 10.71 3.43
N ASP A 52 4.60 9.60 3.10
CA ASP A 52 5.68 9.56 2.12
C ASP A 52 5.14 9.19 0.73
N ARG A 53 4.78 10.21 -0.04
CA ARG A 53 4.19 10.03 -1.39
C ARG A 53 5.13 9.33 -2.37
N ASN A 54 6.44 9.45 -2.19
CA ASN A 54 7.49 8.88 -3.06
C ASN A 54 8.07 7.57 -2.51
N ASN A 55 7.31 6.88 -1.65
CA ASN A 55 7.78 5.66 -1.03
C ASN A 55 8.21 4.61 -2.06
N GLN A 56 9.48 4.21 -2.03
CA GLN A 56 10.05 3.27 -3.00
C GLN A 56 9.35 1.91 -2.96
N PHE A 57 8.94 1.45 -1.77
CA PHE A 57 8.23 0.18 -1.63
C PHE A 57 6.86 0.26 -2.30
N TYR A 58 6.14 1.38 -2.12
CA TYR A 58 4.89 1.63 -2.85
C TYR A 58 5.08 1.66 -4.36
N ASN A 59 6.10 2.37 -4.86
CA ASN A 59 6.33 2.48 -6.31
C ASN A 59 6.60 1.10 -6.94
N VAL A 60 7.50 0.32 -6.35
CA VAL A 60 7.81 -1.05 -6.82
C VAL A 60 6.59 -1.96 -6.70
N GLY A 61 5.86 -1.89 -5.59
CA GLY A 61 4.63 -2.65 -5.37
C GLY A 61 3.54 -2.31 -6.38
N TYR A 62 3.34 -1.02 -6.64
CA TYR A 62 2.37 -0.51 -7.60
C TYR A 62 2.73 -0.89 -9.04
N GLU A 63 3.99 -0.74 -9.44
CA GLU A 63 4.48 -1.19 -10.75
C GLU A 63 4.30 -2.70 -10.91
N THR A 64 4.62 -3.49 -9.88
CA THR A 64 4.44 -4.95 -9.90
C THR A 64 2.97 -5.33 -10.01
N ALA A 65 2.09 -4.66 -9.25
CA ALA A 65 0.66 -4.90 -9.22
C ALA A 65 -0.04 -4.51 -10.53
N THR A 66 0.47 -3.49 -11.22
CA THR A 66 -0.04 -3.03 -12.52
C THR A 66 0.60 -3.76 -13.69
N SER A 67 1.81 -4.31 -13.52
CA SER A 67 2.53 -5.14 -14.49
C SER A 67 1.98 -6.56 -14.58
N GLY A 68 0.74 -6.72 -15.06
CA GLY A 68 0.17 -7.99 -15.52
C GLY A 68 -0.03 -9.10 -14.46
N PHE A 69 -1.27 -9.60 -14.39
CA PHE A 69 -1.72 -10.63 -13.42
C PHE A 69 -0.82 -11.89 -13.34
N LYS A 70 -0.15 -12.25 -14.44
CA LYS A 70 0.80 -13.39 -14.49
C LYS A 70 2.03 -13.20 -13.59
N ARG A 71 2.61 -11.99 -13.51
CA ARG A 71 3.80 -11.76 -12.66
C ARG A 71 3.46 -11.81 -11.17
N ILE A 72 2.29 -11.30 -10.80
CA ILE A 72 1.75 -11.39 -9.43
C ILE A 72 1.52 -12.85 -9.04
N LEU A 73 0.87 -13.65 -9.89
CA LEU A 73 0.65 -15.07 -9.66
C LEU A 73 1.95 -15.85 -9.46
N ILE A 74 2.97 -15.58 -10.29
CA ILE A 74 4.28 -16.20 -10.18
C ILE A 74 4.98 -15.77 -8.88
N PHE A 75 4.98 -14.47 -8.55
CA PHE A 75 5.59 -13.93 -7.33
C PHE A 75 4.94 -14.52 -6.06
N PHE A 76 3.60 -14.52 -5.97
CA PHE A 76 2.88 -15.14 -4.87
C PHE A 76 3.08 -16.66 -4.81
N GLY A 77 3.21 -17.33 -5.96
CA GLY A 77 3.58 -18.74 -6.02
C GLY A 77 4.94 -19.01 -5.37
N TYR A 78 5.96 -18.20 -5.66
CA TYR A 78 7.29 -18.34 -5.08
C TYR A 78 7.33 -18.01 -3.58
N THR A 79 6.58 -17.01 -3.12
CA THR A 79 6.59 -16.58 -1.72
C THR A 79 5.72 -17.45 -0.80
N CYS A 80 4.57 -17.93 -1.28
CA CYS A 80 3.65 -18.76 -0.47
C CYS A 80 3.94 -20.26 -0.56
N PHE A 81 4.48 -20.76 -1.68
CA PHE A 81 4.75 -22.18 -1.89
C PHE A 81 6.14 -22.42 -2.49
N PRO A 82 7.22 -22.17 -1.73
CA PRO A 82 8.59 -22.40 -2.21
C PRO A 82 8.87 -23.87 -2.58
N ALA A 83 8.02 -24.82 -2.15
CA ALA A 83 8.15 -26.25 -2.44
C ALA A 83 7.47 -26.71 -3.75
N ILE A 84 6.53 -25.93 -4.33
CA ILE A 84 5.78 -26.33 -5.53
C ILE A 84 6.50 -25.93 -6.82
N MET A 85 7.32 -24.87 -6.78
CA MET A 85 8.15 -24.45 -7.90
C MET A 85 9.61 -24.81 -7.63
N LYS A 86 9.97 -26.05 -7.98
CA LYS A 86 11.35 -26.46 -8.27
C LYS A 86 11.53 -26.53 -9.77
#